data_AF-A0A345SXJ8-F1
#
_entry.id   AF-A0A345SXJ8-F1
#
_cell.length_a   1.000
_cell.length_b   1.000
_cell.length_c   1.000
_cell.angle_alpha   90.00
_cell.angle_beta   90.00
_cell.angle_gamma   90.00
#
_symmetry.space_group_name_H-M   'P 1'
#
loop_
_entity.id
_entity.type
_entity.pdbx_description
1 polymer ?
#
loop_
_entity_poly.entity_id
_entity_poly.type
_entity_poly.pdbx_seq_one_letter_code
_entity_poly.pdbx_strand_id
1 'polypeptide(L)'
;MAAVGLVAVIGATAAVTAALVSGPDQPVTEAKSRAAASTSPATEEVAEETPEETPEETPQETYNETPGSDDFSLRLKTTHRQCFGSAGCSITVEPNLSYLGLLSLDPEKTVSITYEIHGDGSGPIIETMELTNSTHLTYRPSTLSTASSTTKVSAKVTDVEVSE
;
A
#
# COMPACT_ATOMS: atom_id res chain seq x y z
N MET A 1 -5.97 47.73 -37.79
CA MET A 1 -4.73 47.04 -38.20
C MET A 1 -4.74 45.67 -37.55
N ALA A 2 -4.91 44.64 -38.36
CA ALA A 2 -4.96 43.25 -37.94
C ALA A 2 -3.53 42.67 -37.87
N ALA A 3 -3.28 41.78 -36.91
CA ALA A 3 -2.15 40.86 -36.98
C ALA A 3 -2.61 39.51 -36.41
N VAL A 4 -2.92 38.62 -37.34
CA VAL A 4 -3.06 37.16 -37.17
C VAL A 4 -1.64 36.58 -37.26
N GLY A 5 -1.28 35.65 -36.38
CA GLY A 5 -0.04 34.89 -36.48
C GLY A 5 -0.02 33.77 -35.43
N LEU A 6 -0.57 32.61 -35.75
CA LEU A 6 0.10 31.40 -36.29
C LEU A 6 0.52 30.45 -35.16
N VAL A 7 -0.29 29.40 -35.01
CA VAL A 7 -0.06 28.21 -34.18
C VAL A 7 1.08 27.40 -34.78
N ALA A 8 2.10 27.07 -33.99
CA ALA A 8 3.15 26.12 -34.36
C ALA A 8 3.04 24.85 -33.50
N VAL A 9 2.55 23.78 -34.11
CA VAL A 9 2.56 22.41 -33.58
C VAL A 9 3.95 21.82 -33.86
N ILE A 10 4.72 21.47 -32.83
CA ILE A 10 6.01 20.80 -33.00
C ILE A 10 5.82 19.31 -32.70
N GLY A 11 6.10 18.50 -33.72
CA GLY A 11 5.82 17.07 -33.81
C GLY A 11 6.75 16.18 -32.99
N ALA A 12 6.18 15.06 -32.56
CA ALA A 12 6.85 13.93 -31.98
C ALA A 12 7.24 12.92 -33.07
N THR A 13 8.50 12.48 -33.08
CA THR A 13 8.90 11.22 -33.71
C THR A 13 9.99 10.57 -32.87
N ALA A 14 9.63 9.55 -32.09
CA ALA A 14 10.58 8.59 -31.52
C ALA A 14 10.38 7.26 -32.24
N ALA A 15 11.43 6.82 -32.93
CA ALA A 15 11.48 5.58 -33.67
C ALA A 15 11.66 4.39 -32.72
N VAL A 16 10.90 3.31 -32.91
CA VAL A 16 11.20 2.01 -32.29
C VAL A 16 11.09 0.94 -33.37
N THR A 17 12.24 0.42 -33.79
CA THR A 17 12.38 -0.76 -34.65
C THR A 17 12.30 -2.02 -33.78
N ALA A 18 11.23 -2.80 -33.91
CA ALA A 18 11.13 -4.13 -33.30
C ALA A 18 11.55 -5.20 -34.33
N ALA A 19 12.61 -5.93 -34.00
CA ALA A 19 13.14 -7.03 -34.79
C ALA A 19 12.32 -8.31 -34.62
N LEU A 20 12.09 -8.99 -35.73
CA LEU A 20 11.42 -10.28 -35.87
C LEU A 20 12.32 -11.41 -35.32
N VAL A 21 11.75 -12.30 -34.50
CA VAL A 21 12.27 -13.66 -34.29
C VAL A 21 11.16 -14.64 -34.68
N SER A 22 11.40 -15.35 -35.78
CA SER A 22 10.65 -16.52 -36.23
C SER A 22 11.51 -17.76 -36.02
N GLY A 23 10.95 -18.82 -35.45
CA GLY A 23 11.54 -20.15 -35.47
C GLY A 23 10.63 -21.22 -34.83
N PRO A 24 10.60 -22.46 -35.37
CA PRO A 24 9.37 -23.27 -35.45
C PRO A 24 9.40 -24.63 -34.72
N ASP A 25 8.20 -25.22 -34.63
CA ASP A 25 7.82 -26.65 -34.67
C ASP A 25 8.39 -27.73 -33.71
N GLN A 26 7.44 -28.60 -33.30
CA GLN A 26 7.49 -29.82 -32.46
C GLN A 26 8.31 -30.98 -33.14
N PRO A 27 8.41 -32.27 -32.68
CA PRO A 27 7.58 -33.05 -31.73
C PRO A 27 8.23 -34.19 -30.88
N VAL A 28 7.39 -34.80 -30.02
CA VAL A 28 7.38 -36.15 -29.38
C VAL A 28 8.67 -36.88 -28.98
N THR A 29 8.71 -37.37 -27.73
CA THR A 29 9.18 -38.74 -27.46
C THR A 29 8.44 -39.34 -26.26
N GLU A 30 7.56 -40.29 -26.55
CA GLU A 30 7.01 -41.24 -25.61
C GLU A 30 8.09 -42.30 -25.31
N ALA A 31 8.37 -42.59 -24.05
CA ALA A 31 9.22 -43.73 -23.67
C ALA A 31 8.55 -44.51 -22.54
N LYS A 32 7.87 -45.58 -22.94
CA LYS A 32 7.38 -46.68 -22.10
C LYS A 32 8.51 -47.70 -21.87
N SER A 33 8.88 -47.96 -20.63
CA SER A 33 9.63 -49.14 -20.16
C SER A 33 9.75 -49.06 -18.64
N ARG A 34 9.63 -50.07 -17.80
CA ARG A 34 9.38 -51.52 -17.91
C ARG A 34 9.12 -51.98 -16.46
N ALA A 35 8.19 -52.92 -16.29
CA ALA A 35 7.92 -53.58 -15.03
C ALA A 35 9.16 -54.30 -14.46
N ALA A 36 9.32 -54.29 -13.13
CA ALA A 36 9.86 -55.42 -12.36
C ALA A 36 9.51 -55.28 -10.88
N ALA A 37 8.94 -56.35 -10.35
CA ALA A 37 8.52 -56.51 -8.96
C ALA A 37 9.70 -56.82 -8.02
N SER A 38 9.43 -56.61 -6.73
CA SER A 38 9.98 -57.30 -5.54
C SER A 38 11.50 -57.33 -5.37
N THR A 39 11.98 -56.87 -4.21
CA THR A 39 12.26 -57.74 -3.06
C THR A 39 12.61 -56.86 -1.86
N SER A 40 11.95 -57.14 -0.73
CA SER A 40 12.19 -56.54 0.58
C SER A 40 13.46 -57.14 1.22
N PRO A 41 14.31 -56.34 1.86
CA PRO A 41 15.11 -56.80 2.99
C PRO A 41 14.52 -56.24 4.30
N ALA A 42 14.13 -57.16 5.17
CA ALA A 42 13.89 -56.90 6.58
C ALA A 42 15.14 -56.20 7.16
N THR A 43 14.96 -54.97 7.63
CA THR A 43 15.94 -54.23 8.42
C THR A 43 15.50 -54.31 9.87
N GLU A 44 16.44 -54.69 10.71
CA GLU A 44 16.30 -54.89 12.15
C GLU A 44 15.77 -53.63 12.84
N GLU A 45 14.76 -53.85 13.69
CA GLU A 45 14.19 -52.86 14.59
C GLU A 45 15.20 -52.59 15.71
N VAL A 46 16.07 -51.61 15.48
CA VAL A 46 16.77 -50.91 16.56
C VAL A 46 15.78 -49.88 17.10
N ALA A 47 15.28 -50.10 18.31
CA ALA A 47 14.54 -49.10 19.05
C ALA A 47 15.50 -47.94 19.37
N GLU A 48 15.58 -47.00 18.45
CA GLU A 48 16.17 -45.68 18.64
C GLU A 48 15.20 -44.92 19.56
N GLU A 49 15.58 -44.71 20.82
CA GLU A 49 14.89 -43.78 21.70
C GLU A 49 14.97 -42.40 21.05
N THR A 50 13.88 -42.04 20.37
CA THR A 50 13.68 -40.70 19.83
C THR A 50 13.72 -39.74 21.02
N PRO A 51 14.64 -38.76 21.05
CA PRO A 51 14.61 -37.73 22.06
C PRO A 51 13.23 -37.06 21.98
N GLU A 52 12.47 -37.04 23.08
CA GLU A 52 11.30 -36.16 23.17
C GLU A 52 11.80 -34.72 22.98
N GLU A 53 11.63 -34.18 21.78
CA GLU A 53 11.79 -32.74 21.53
C GLU A 53 10.86 -32.01 22.49
N THR A 54 11.45 -31.34 23.47
CA THR A 54 10.73 -30.34 24.26
C THR A 54 10.26 -29.28 23.25
N PRO A 55 8.94 -29.01 23.14
CA PRO A 55 8.46 -27.99 22.23
C PRO A 55 9.12 -26.67 22.59
N GLU A 56 9.87 -26.09 21.66
CA GLU A 56 10.31 -24.70 21.80
C GLU A 56 9.03 -23.83 21.83
N GLU A 57 8.69 -23.27 23.00
CA GLU A 57 7.64 -22.26 23.08
C GLU A 57 8.09 -21.04 22.29
N THR A 58 7.48 -20.80 21.13
CA THR A 58 7.60 -19.53 20.43
C THR A 58 7.06 -18.42 21.33
N PRO A 59 7.81 -17.32 21.54
CA PRO A 59 7.30 -16.19 22.30
C PRO A 59 5.97 -15.71 21.72
N GLN A 60 4.93 -15.62 22.55
CA GLN A 60 3.67 -15.03 22.14
C GLN A 60 3.88 -13.52 21.96
N GLU A 61 3.73 -13.05 20.72
CA GLU A 61 3.77 -11.61 20.43
C GLU A 61 2.53 -10.94 21.04
N THR A 62 2.73 -9.80 21.67
CA THR A 62 1.64 -8.99 22.23
C THR A 62 1.42 -7.77 21.36
N TYR A 63 0.22 -7.64 20.81
CA TYR A 63 -0.17 -6.52 19.96
C TYR A 63 -1.10 -5.54 20.67
N ASN A 64 -1.23 -4.34 20.10
CA ASN A 64 -2.26 -3.40 20.47
C ASN A 64 -3.57 -3.74 19.75
N GLU A 65 -4.45 -4.47 20.44
CA GLU A 65 -5.76 -4.88 19.92
C GLU A 65 -6.78 -3.73 19.83
N THR A 66 -6.53 -2.60 20.50
CA THR A 66 -7.48 -1.49 20.57
C THR A 66 -6.72 -0.16 20.52
N PRO A 67 -6.05 0.15 19.39
CA PRO A 67 -5.34 1.39 19.22
C PRO A 67 -6.33 2.57 19.24
N GLY A 68 -5.99 3.61 20.01
CA GLY A 68 -6.78 4.83 20.10
C GLY A 68 -6.36 5.87 19.05
N SER A 69 -7.15 6.91 18.88
CA SER A 69 -6.80 8.04 17.99
C SER A 69 -5.50 8.75 18.37
N ASP A 70 -5.19 8.82 19.67
CA ASP A 70 -3.94 9.41 20.20
C ASP A 70 -2.69 8.55 19.92
N ASP A 71 -2.86 7.28 19.54
CA ASP A 71 -1.76 6.43 19.09
C ASP A 71 -1.33 6.77 17.65
N PHE A 72 -1.99 7.73 16.98
CA PHE A 72 -1.67 8.13 15.62
C PHE A 72 -1.39 9.64 15.51
N SER A 73 -0.23 9.97 14.95
CA SER A 73 0.06 11.32 14.46
C SER A 73 -0.22 11.41 12.97
N LEU A 74 -1.19 12.25 12.59
CA LEU A 74 -1.52 12.51 11.20
C LEU A 74 -1.06 13.90 10.75
N ARG A 75 -0.28 13.94 9.67
CA ARG A 75 0.10 15.17 8.96
C ARG A 75 -0.44 15.13 7.53
N LEU A 76 -0.53 16.29 6.91
CA LEU A 76 -0.89 16.40 5.49
C LEU A 76 0.31 16.89 4.69
N LYS A 77 0.62 16.15 3.63
CA LYS A 77 1.60 16.54 2.61
C LYS A 77 0.87 17.19 1.44
N THR A 78 1.17 18.45 1.15
CA THR A 78 0.67 19.08 -0.08
C THR A 78 1.46 18.57 -1.28
N THR A 79 0.77 17.96 -2.24
CA THR A 79 1.37 17.46 -3.50
C THR A 79 1.11 18.39 -4.67
N HIS A 80 0.03 19.17 -4.62
CA HIS A 80 -0.26 20.20 -5.61
C HIS A 80 -0.81 21.46 -4.95
N ARG A 81 -0.48 22.64 -5.50
CA ARG A 81 -0.97 23.94 -5.03
C ARG A 81 -1.04 24.94 -6.18
N GLN A 82 -2.22 25.50 -6.40
CA GLN A 82 -2.45 26.61 -7.33
C GLN A 82 -3.24 27.71 -6.63
N CYS A 83 -2.72 28.94 -6.62
CA CYS A 83 -3.32 30.06 -5.92
C CYS A 83 -3.80 31.14 -6.88
N PHE A 84 -4.91 31.80 -6.51
CA PHE A 84 -5.60 32.80 -7.31
C PHE A 84 -5.63 34.16 -6.58
N GLY A 85 -4.50 34.51 -5.93
CA GLY A 85 -4.38 35.73 -5.14
C GLY A 85 -5.24 35.71 -3.89
N SER A 86 -6.10 36.72 -3.72
CA SER A 86 -7.00 36.84 -2.57
C SER A 86 -8.17 35.86 -2.59
N ALA A 87 -8.44 35.21 -3.73
CA ALA A 87 -9.51 34.21 -3.84
C ALA A 87 -9.15 32.86 -3.18
N GLY A 88 -7.90 32.68 -2.75
CA GLY A 88 -7.41 31.46 -2.12
C GLY A 88 -6.64 30.54 -3.05
N CYS A 89 -6.50 29.29 -2.64
CA CYS A 89 -5.76 28.26 -3.37
C CYS A 89 -6.57 26.97 -3.50
N SER A 90 -6.48 26.34 -4.68
CA SER A 90 -6.78 24.93 -4.87
C SER A 90 -5.54 24.11 -4.52
N ILE A 91 -5.64 23.20 -3.56
CA ILE A 91 -4.52 22.36 -3.12
C ILE A 91 -4.94 20.89 -3.09
N THR A 92 -4.01 19.99 -3.46
CA THR A 92 -4.17 18.55 -3.26
C THR A 92 -3.27 18.11 -2.13
N VAL A 93 -3.83 17.36 -1.19
CA VAL A 93 -3.13 16.86 0.00
C VAL A 93 -3.23 15.35 0.10
N GLU A 94 -2.19 14.77 0.68
CA GLU A 94 -2.11 13.34 1.00
C GLU A 94 -1.81 13.18 2.49
N PRO A 95 -2.41 12.18 3.16
CA PRO A 95 -2.09 11.86 4.54
C PRO A 95 -0.66 11.33 4.67
N ASN A 96 -0.01 11.70 5.77
CA ASN A 96 1.23 11.14 6.25
C ASN A 96 1.01 10.71 7.70
N LEU A 97 0.78 9.41 7.87
CA LEU A 97 0.45 8.79 9.15
C LEU A 97 1.71 8.30 9.85
N SER A 98 1.73 8.38 11.17
CA SER A 98 2.73 7.74 12.02
C SER A 98 2.05 7.13 13.23
N TYR A 99 2.37 5.87 13.53
CA TYR A 99 1.91 5.19 14.73
C TYR A 99 2.88 5.47 15.89
N LEU A 100 2.32 5.76 17.07
CA LEU A 100 3.01 6.21 18.29
C LEU A 100 2.78 5.27 19.48
N GLY A 101 1.99 4.20 19.29
CA GLY A 101 1.67 3.27 20.37
C GLY A 101 2.89 2.50 20.87
N LEU A 102 2.82 2.03 22.13
CA LEU A 102 3.91 1.31 22.79
C LEU A 102 4.05 -0.14 22.28
N LEU A 103 2.93 -0.79 21.99
CA LEU A 103 2.87 -2.12 21.40
C LEU A 103 2.63 -1.99 19.90
N SER A 104 3.21 -2.88 19.10
CA SER A 104 2.98 -2.95 17.66
C SER A 104 1.51 -3.25 17.36
N LEU A 105 1.05 -2.84 16.18
CA LEU A 105 -0.24 -3.27 15.64
C LEU A 105 -0.13 -4.71 15.14
N ASP A 106 -1.21 -5.48 15.27
CA ASP A 106 -1.31 -6.82 14.71
C ASP A 106 -1.24 -6.74 13.17
N PRO A 107 -0.24 -7.37 12.52
CA PRO A 107 -0.12 -7.36 11.07
C PRO A 107 -1.24 -8.12 10.35
N GLU A 108 -1.99 -8.99 11.04
CA GLU A 108 -3.12 -9.73 10.48
C GLU A 108 -4.42 -8.91 10.46
N LYS A 109 -4.46 -7.76 11.17
CA LYS A 109 -5.64 -6.89 11.22
C LYS A 109 -5.54 -5.72 10.24
N THR A 110 -6.70 -5.23 9.84
CA THR A 110 -6.83 -3.95 9.13
C THR A 110 -7.27 -2.88 10.11
N VAL A 111 -6.58 -1.74 10.10
CA VAL A 111 -6.94 -0.58 10.92
C VAL A 111 -7.55 0.49 10.02
N SER A 112 -8.83 0.78 10.21
CA SER A 112 -9.54 1.88 9.56
C SER A 112 -9.43 3.13 10.42
N ILE A 113 -8.92 4.22 9.83
CA ILE A 113 -8.61 5.46 10.54
C ILE A 113 -9.40 6.59 9.90
N THR A 114 -10.39 7.12 10.60
CA THR A 114 -11.18 8.27 10.17
C THR A 114 -10.58 9.56 10.71
N TYR A 115 -10.51 10.57 9.84
CA TYR A 115 -9.91 11.85 10.16
C TYR A 115 -10.65 13.01 9.51
N GLU A 116 -10.50 14.19 10.13
CA GLU A 116 -11.01 15.46 9.62
C GLU A 116 -9.87 16.30 9.06
N ILE A 117 -10.03 16.80 7.84
CA ILE A 117 -9.17 17.83 7.22
C ILE A 117 -9.82 19.20 7.43
N HIS A 118 -9.11 20.12 8.06
CA HIS A 118 -9.53 21.50 8.28
C HIS A 118 -8.80 22.47 7.37
N GLY A 119 -9.44 23.59 7.02
CA GLY A 119 -8.86 24.67 6.23
C GLY A 119 -9.45 24.82 4.82
N ASP A 120 -10.35 23.91 4.42
CA ASP A 120 -11.21 24.12 3.26
C ASP A 120 -12.24 25.22 3.55
N GLY A 121 -12.57 26.02 2.53
CA GLY A 121 -13.54 27.12 2.63
C GLY A 121 -14.97 26.65 2.90
N SER A 122 -15.26 25.36 2.68
CA SER A 122 -16.58 24.76 2.85
C SER A 122 -16.77 24.09 4.23
N GLY A 123 -15.72 24.06 5.06
CA GLY A 123 -15.72 23.39 6.37
C GLY A 123 -14.82 22.14 6.42
N PRO A 124 -14.85 21.38 7.53
CA PRO A 124 -14.05 20.16 7.65
C PRO A 124 -14.47 19.09 6.64
N ILE A 125 -13.50 18.38 6.09
CA ILE A 125 -13.72 17.22 5.22
C ILE A 125 -13.38 15.95 6.01
N ILE A 126 -14.31 15.00 6.06
CA ILE A 126 -14.12 13.72 6.73
C ILE A 126 -13.67 12.70 5.69
N GLU A 127 -12.59 11.99 5.99
CA GLU A 127 -12.01 10.94 5.15
C GLU A 127 -11.62 9.74 6.01
N THR A 128 -11.50 8.58 5.38
CA THR A 128 -11.03 7.35 6.03
C THR A 128 -9.88 6.75 5.23
N MET A 129 -8.82 6.34 5.92
CA MET A 129 -7.71 5.57 5.35
C MET A 129 -7.62 4.20 6.01
N GLU A 130 -6.97 3.26 5.34
CA GLU A 130 -6.77 1.90 5.85
C GLU A 130 -5.27 1.60 5.97
N LEU A 131 -4.88 1.08 7.12
CA LEU A 131 -3.54 0.57 7.38
C LEU A 131 -3.62 -0.96 7.48
N THR A 132 -2.94 -1.66 6.56
CA THR A 132 -2.88 -3.12 6.53
C THR A 132 -1.44 -3.61 6.72
N ASN A 133 -1.27 -4.83 7.20
CA ASN A 133 0.06 -5.41 7.46
C ASN A 133 0.94 -4.50 8.34
N SER A 134 0.32 -3.72 9.24
CA SER A 134 0.93 -2.67 10.08
C SER A 134 1.69 -1.54 9.37
N THR A 135 1.86 -1.59 8.04
CA THR A 135 2.80 -0.71 7.30
C THR A 135 2.26 -0.19 5.97
N HIS A 136 1.24 -0.83 5.40
CA HIS A 136 0.71 -0.48 4.09
C HIS A 136 -0.49 0.45 4.23
N LEU A 137 -0.31 1.71 3.84
CA LEU A 137 -1.35 2.74 3.94
C LEU A 137 -2.09 2.91 2.61
N THR A 138 -3.38 2.64 2.60
CA THR A 138 -4.30 2.92 1.50
C THR A 138 -5.12 4.16 1.79
N TYR A 139 -5.10 5.13 0.88
CA TYR A 139 -5.81 6.41 1.04
C TYR A 139 -6.19 7.02 -0.31
N ARG A 140 -7.02 8.06 -0.28
CA ARG A 140 -7.33 8.91 -1.44
C ARG A 140 -6.78 10.32 -1.21
N PRO A 141 -6.06 10.91 -2.19
CA PRO A 141 -5.71 12.32 -2.12
C PRO A 141 -6.96 13.19 -2.13
N SER A 142 -6.99 14.21 -1.28
CA SER A 142 -8.13 15.15 -1.19
C SER A 142 -7.75 16.49 -1.81
N THR A 143 -8.67 17.08 -2.58
CA THR A 143 -8.50 18.43 -3.14
C THR A 143 -9.35 19.41 -2.35
N LEU A 144 -8.74 20.52 -1.93
CA LEU A 144 -9.32 21.54 -1.06
C LEU A 144 -9.27 22.90 -1.75
N SER A 145 -10.29 23.71 -1.53
CA SER A 145 -10.33 25.12 -1.89
C SER A 145 -10.25 25.97 -0.63
N THR A 146 -9.10 26.59 -0.40
CA THR A 146 -8.87 27.43 0.78
C THR A 146 -9.49 28.83 0.62
N ALA A 147 -9.96 29.43 1.70
CA ALA A 147 -10.54 30.79 1.67
C ALA A 147 -9.50 31.90 1.36
N SER A 148 -8.21 31.65 1.62
CA SER A 148 -7.12 32.59 1.35
C SER A 148 -5.82 31.83 1.09
N SER A 149 -4.85 32.47 0.43
CA SER A 149 -3.54 31.84 0.19
C SER A 149 -2.73 31.58 1.46
N THR A 150 -3.08 32.26 2.55
CA THR A 150 -2.44 32.12 3.86
C THR A 150 -3.13 31.10 4.77
N THR A 151 -4.27 30.54 4.35
CA THR A 151 -4.99 29.54 5.13
C THR A 151 -4.13 28.29 5.31
N LYS A 152 -3.99 27.86 6.57
CA LYS A 152 -3.30 26.62 6.93
C LYS A 152 -4.28 25.47 6.89
N VAL A 153 -3.82 24.34 6.35
CA VAL A 153 -4.57 23.09 6.32
C VAL A 153 -3.95 22.13 7.33
N SER A 154 -4.79 21.44 8.09
CA SER A 154 -4.40 20.47 9.11
C SER A 154 -5.34 19.27 9.09
N ALA A 155 -4.90 18.14 9.64
CA ALA A 155 -5.76 16.98 9.84
C ALA A 155 -5.78 16.56 11.31
N LYS A 156 -6.86 15.88 11.71
CA LYS A 156 -7.01 15.29 13.05
C LYS A 156 -7.67 13.92 12.92
N VAL A 157 -7.07 12.90 13.53
CA VAL A 157 -7.71 11.58 13.66
C VAL A 157 -8.87 11.71 14.66
N THR A 158 -10.04 11.21 14.27
CA THR A 158 -11.26 11.28 15.07
C THR A 158 -11.72 9.92 15.55
N ASP A 159 -11.46 8.87 14.78
CA ASP A 159 -11.91 7.51 15.09
C ASP A 159 -10.96 6.47 14.51
N VAL A 160 -10.89 5.32 15.18
CA VAL A 160 -10.05 4.18 14.81
C VAL A 160 -10.82 2.89 15.06
N GLU A 161 -10.93 2.07 14.03
CA GLU A 161 -11.59 0.77 14.07
C GLU A 161 -10.62 -0.32 13.61
N VAL A 162 -10.70 -1.49 14.22
CA VAL A 162 -9.90 -2.67 13.88
C VAL A 162 -10.82 -3.76 13.33
N SER A 163 -10.44 -4.33 12.19
CA SER A 163 -11.15 -5.43 11.53
C SER A 163 -10.21 -6.61 11.19
N GLU A 164 -10.81 -7.78 11.01
CA GLU A 164 -10.13 -9.05 10.67
C GLU A 164 -9.92 -9.23 9.17
#